data_AF-X1K5T5-F1
#
_entry.id   AF-X1K5T5-F1
#
_cell.length_a   1.000
_cell.length_b   1.000
_cell.length_c   1.000
_cell.angle_alpha   90.00
_cell.angle_beta   90.00
_cell.angle_gamma   90.00
#
_symmetry.space_group_name_H-M   'P 1'
#
loop_
_entity.id
_entity.type
_entity.pdbx_description
1 polymer ?
#
loop_
_entity_poly.entity_id
_entity_poly.type
_entity_poly.pdbx_seq_one_letter_code
_entity_poly.pdbx_strand_id
1 'polypeptide(L)'
;MMGTAITMACIVEVLGLSLPGTATITANEPEQFKIAIKSGRCVMDLIKNGIIARDLINDESIKNACKVALSFGGSTNMILHMCALSHEIGGKLTHDDFETLSRLVPLLAKFKPASNYNITDFHKAGGVMSIIKKLSPKLNLNTKNILNLTLKESLEQVKIIENEIIRPLENPLANEGGIAILKRKFGTRRSSSKNKCG
;
A
#
# COMPACT_ATOMS: atom_id res chain seq x y z
N MET A 1 -14.06 4.55 -5.46
CA MET A 1 -14.12 3.23 -4.79
C MET A 1 -12.70 2.70 -4.67
N MET A 2 -12.37 1.99 -3.58
CA MET A 2 -11.10 1.27 -3.47
C MET A 2 -11.20 -0.05 -4.24
N GLY A 3 -10.89 0.03 -5.54
CA GLY A 3 -10.78 -1.13 -6.43
C GLY A 3 -9.34 -1.64 -6.55
N THR A 4 -9.15 -2.68 -7.37
CA THR A 4 -7.83 -3.26 -7.63
C THR A 4 -6.84 -2.23 -8.20
N ALA A 5 -7.26 -1.38 -9.14
CA ALA A 5 -6.37 -0.38 -9.74
C ALA A 5 -5.77 0.58 -8.70
N ILE A 6 -6.60 1.18 -7.84
CA ILE A 6 -6.10 2.09 -6.79
C ILE A 6 -5.32 1.33 -5.72
N THR A 7 -5.74 0.11 -5.36
CA THR A 7 -4.98 -0.73 -4.42
C THR A 7 -3.55 -0.97 -4.95
N MET A 8 -3.42 -1.34 -6.23
CA MET A 8 -2.12 -1.59 -6.84
C MET A 8 -1.31 -0.31 -7.03
N ALA A 9 -1.95 0.83 -7.34
CA ALA A 9 -1.26 2.13 -7.37
C ALA A 9 -0.66 2.47 -6.00
N CYS A 10 -1.41 2.26 -4.91
CA CYS A 10 -0.91 2.48 -3.55
C CYS A 10 0.24 1.53 -3.23
N ILE A 11 0.13 0.26 -3.62
CA ILE A 11 1.19 -0.75 -3.44
C ILE A 11 2.48 -0.34 -4.16
N VAL A 12 2.39 0.13 -5.41
CA VAL A 12 3.54 0.60 -6.20
C VAL A 12 4.22 1.79 -5.52
N GLU A 13 3.44 2.69 -4.90
CA GLU A 13 3.98 3.78 -4.09
C GLU A 13 4.74 3.28 -2.86
N VAL A 14 4.20 2.29 -2.13
CA VAL A 14 4.89 1.69 -0.97
C VAL A 14 6.12 0.87 -1.35
N LEU A 15 6.09 0.18 -2.50
CA LEU A 15 7.25 -0.48 -3.08
C LEU A 15 8.35 0.51 -3.48
N GLY A 16 8.04 1.81 -3.47
CA GLY A 16 8.97 2.87 -3.80
C GLY A 16 9.18 3.06 -5.30
N LEU A 17 8.28 2.54 -6.14
CA LEU A 17 8.39 2.57 -7.60
C LEU A 17 7.68 3.77 -8.25
N SER A 18 6.86 4.49 -7.49
CA SER A 18 6.25 5.77 -7.92
C SER A 18 6.69 6.90 -7.00
N LEU A 19 6.50 8.13 -7.47
CA LEU A 19 6.74 9.30 -6.64
C LEU A 19 5.81 9.27 -5.40
N PRO A 20 6.21 9.79 -4.25
CA PRO A 20 5.30 9.91 -3.12
C PRO A 20 4.08 10.77 -3.46
N GLY A 21 2.89 10.32 -3.06
CA GLY A 21 1.62 11.01 -3.23
C GLY A 21 0.86 10.74 -4.53
N THR A 22 1.40 10.01 -5.51
CA THR A 22 0.72 9.86 -6.81
C THR A 22 -0.49 8.93 -6.79
N ALA A 23 -0.52 7.91 -5.93
CA ALA A 23 -1.49 6.82 -6.05
C ALA A 23 -2.95 7.26 -5.86
N THR A 24 -3.16 8.40 -5.22
CA THR A 24 -4.48 8.89 -4.81
C THR A 24 -4.94 10.12 -5.59
N ILE A 25 -4.13 10.60 -6.53
CA ILE A 25 -4.48 11.78 -7.33
C ILE A 25 -5.65 11.42 -8.24
N THR A 26 -6.68 12.25 -8.17
CA THR A 26 -7.91 12.03 -8.93
C THR A 26 -7.64 12.26 -10.42
N ALA A 27 -8.35 11.51 -11.28
CA ALA A 27 -8.29 11.69 -12.72
C ALA A 27 -8.63 13.13 -13.12
N ASN A 28 -7.94 13.65 -14.14
CA ASN A 28 -8.13 14.98 -14.71
C ASN A 28 -7.69 16.15 -13.80
N GLU A 29 -7.00 15.88 -12.71
CA GLU A 29 -6.37 16.93 -11.91
C GLU A 29 -5.12 17.49 -12.60
N PRO A 30 -4.88 18.81 -12.58
CA PRO A 30 -3.67 19.42 -13.14
C PRO A 30 -2.37 18.86 -12.53
N GLU A 31 -2.47 18.31 -11.32
CA GLU A 31 -1.36 17.65 -10.62
C GLU A 31 -0.85 16.41 -11.38
N GLN A 32 -1.71 15.69 -12.11
CA GLN A 32 -1.30 14.52 -12.91
C GLN A 32 -0.26 14.90 -13.98
N PHE A 33 -0.46 16.03 -14.66
CA PHE A 33 0.50 16.52 -15.64
C PHE A 33 1.84 16.90 -14.99
N LYS A 34 1.80 17.55 -13.83
CA LYS A 34 3.02 17.90 -13.08
C LYS A 34 3.79 16.64 -12.68
N ILE A 35 3.10 15.59 -12.27
CA ILE A 35 3.72 14.31 -11.89
C ILE A 35 4.25 13.57 -13.10
N ALA A 36 3.56 13.57 -14.24
CA ALA A 36 4.07 12.95 -15.46
C ALA A 36 5.42 13.56 -15.86
N ILE A 37 5.54 14.90 -15.82
CA ILE A 37 6.80 15.60 -16.09
C ILE A 37 7.88 15.24 -15.05
N LYS A 38 7.52 15.21 -13.75
CA LYS A 38 8.45 14.82 -12.68
C LYS A 38 8.93 13.38 -12.83
N SER A 39 8.06 12.45 -13.21
CA SER A 39 8.41 11.05 -13.47
C SER A 39 9.38 10.93 -14.64
N GLY A 40 9.18 11.71 -15.70
CA GLY A 40 10.10 11.79 -16.83
C GLY A 40 11.50 12.29 -16.43
N ARG A 41 11.60 13.24 -15.49
CA ARG A 41 12.90 13.66 -14.94
C ARG A 41 13.50 12.59 -14.03
N CYS A 42 12.69 12.02 -13.15
CA CYS A 42 13.10 11.01 -12.18
C CYS A 42 13.69 9.77 -12.87
N VAL A 43 13.11 9.30 -13.99
CA VAL A 43 13.67 8.15 -14.71
C VAL A 43 15.05 8.44 -15.32
N MET A 44 15.32 9.69 -15.74
CA MET A 44 16.66 10.07 -16.21
C MET A 44 17.68 10.05 -15.07
N ASP A 45 17.27 10.48 -13.86
CA ASP A 45 18.11 10.41 -12.67
C ASP A 45 18.37 8.95 -12.24
N LEU A 46 17.37 8.07 -12.33
CA LEU A 46 17.53 6.64 -12.06
C LEU A 46 18.57 6.01 -13.01
N ILE A 47 18.46 6.28 -14.31
CA ILE A 47 19.41 5.80 -15.33
C ILE A 47 20.82 6.30 -15.02
N LYS A 48 20.97 7.60 -14.72
CA LYS A 48 22.27 8.20 -14.41
C LYS A 48 22.91 7.57 -13.17
N ASN A 49 22.12 7.21 -12.17
CA ASN A 49 22.59 6.62 -10.92
C ASN A 49 22.63 5.07 -10.94
N GLY A 50 22.26 4.44 -12.05
CA GLY A 50 22.25 2.97 -12.18
C GLY A 50 21.26 2.25 -11.25
N ILE A 51 20.19 2.92 -10.83
CA ILE A 51 19.17 2.35 -9.95
C ILE A 51 18.15 1.58 -10.79
N ILE A 52 17.96 0.29 -10.50
CA ILE A 52 17.01 -0.58 -11.18
C ILE A 52 15.88 -1.02 -10.25
N ALA A 53 14.75 -1.46 -10.82
CA ALA A 53 13.61 -1.90 -10.03
C ALA A 53 13.94 -3.01 -9.02
N ARG A 54 14.89 -3.91 -9.35
CA ARG A 54 15.34 -4.98 -8.45
C ARG A 54 16.09 -4.48 -7.21
N ASP A 55 16.59 -3.24 -7.22
CA ASP A 55 17.19 -2.62 -6.04
C ASP A 55 16.13 -2.16 -5.03
N LEU A 56 14.91 -1.89 -5.51
CA LEU A 56 13.79 -1.35 -4.74
C LEU A 56 12.80 -2.44 -4.31
N ILE A 57 12.56 -3.42 -5.18
CA ILE A 57 11.64 -4.54 -4.93
C ILE A 57 12.41 -5.69 -4.28
N ASN A 58 12.20 -5.87 -2.98
CA ASN A 58 12.77 -6.94 -2.18
C ASN A 58 11.73 -7.44 -1.16
N ASP A 59 12.08 -8.49 -0.41
CA ASP A 59 11.15 -9.10 0.56
C ASP A 59 10.62 -8.09 1.59
N GLU A 60 11.43 -7.11 2.00
CA GLU A 60 11.03 -6.10 2.99
C GLU A 60 10.09 -5.05 2.40
N SER A 61 10.35 -4.57 1.18
CA SER A 61 9.44 -3.64 0.50
C SER A 61 8.12 -4.31 0.13
N ILE A 62 8.14 -5.59 -0.25
CA ILE A 62 6.92 -6.39 -0.48
C ILE A 62 6.11 -6.56 0.81
N LYS A 63 6.76 -6.91 1.94
CA LYS A 63 6.07 -7.02 3.24
C LYS A 63 5.48 -5.68 3.67
N ASN A 64 6.21 -4.58 3.49
CA ASN A 64 5.71 -3.23 3.76
C ASN A 64 4.46 -2.92 2.91
N ALA A 65 4.52 -3.18 1.60
CA ALA A 65 3.39 -2.95 0.69
C ALA A 65 2.16 -3.77 1.08
N CYS A 66 2.33 -5.04 1.46
CA CYS A 66 1.24 -5.89 1.93
C CYS A 66 0.62 -5.33 3.23
N LYS A 67 1.45 -4.98 4.23
CA LYS A 67 1.01 -4.40 5.50
C LYS A 67 0.20 -3.11 5.30
N VAL A 68 0.70 -2.20 4.46
CA VAL A 68 0.01 -0.95 4.16
C VAL A 68 -1.31 -1.20 3.42
N ALA A 69 -1.34 -2.12 2.45
CA ALA A 69 -2.57 -2.46 1.74
C ALA A 69 -3.62 -3.10 2.66
N LEU A 70 -3.21 -3.93 3.61
CA LEU A 70 -4.08 -4.50 4.64
C LEU A 70 -4.65 -3.43 5.58
N SER A 71 -3.85 -2.42 5.94
CA SER A 71 -4.26 -1.35 6.86
C SER A 71 -5.29 -0.38 6.27
N PHE A 72 -5.52 -0.38 4.96
CA PHE A 72 -6.62 0.39 4.34
C PHE A 72 -7.71 -0.47 3.70
N GLY A 73 -7.67 -1.79 3.91
CA GLY A 73 -8.68 -2.71 3.38
C GLY A 73 -8.63 -2.86 1.86
N GLY A 74 -7.44 -2.99 1.29
CA GLY A 74 -7.18 -3.15 -0.14
C GLY A 74 -7.98 -4.27 -0.82
N SER A 75 -7.98 -4.28 -2.15
CA SER A 75 -8.60 -5.34 -2.95
C SER A 75 -8.02 -6.72 -2.62
N THR A 76 -8.85 -7.76 -2.54
CA THR A 76 -8.37 -9.15 -2.36
C THR A 76 -7.48 -9.61 -3.51
N ASN A 77 -7.62 -9.02 -4.70
CA ASN A 77 -6.75 -9.31 -5.84
C ASN A 77 -5.28 -8.94 -5.57
N MET A 78 -5.01 -8.06 -4.61
CA MET A 78 -3.63 -7.75 -4.22
C MET A 78 -2.87 -9.00 -3.80
N ILE A 79 -3.52 -10.01 -3.19
CA ILE A 79 -2.87 -11.24 -2.77
C ILE A 79 -2.25 -11.93 -3.98
N LEU A 80 -3.02 -12.06 -5.07
CA LEU A 80 -2.55 -12.69 -6.31
C LEU A 80 -1.38 -11.92 -6.91
N HIS A 81 -1.51 -10.59 -7.02
CA HIS A 81 -0.46 -9.75 -7.61
C HIS A 81 0.82 -9.75 -6.77
N MET A 82 0.72 -9.69 -5.45
CA MET A 82 1.89 -9.67 -4.56
C MET A 82 2.57 -11.04 -4.47
N CYS A 83 1.82 -12.15 -4.48
CA CYS A 83 2.42 -13.49 -4.59
C CYS A 83 3.16 -13.65 -5.92
N ALA A 84 2.57 -13.19 -7.04
CA ALA A 84 3.21 -13.25 -8.35
C ALA A 84 4.48 -12.37 -8.40
N LEU A 85 4.41 -11.15 -7.87
CA LEU A 85 5.57 -10.25 -7.79
C LEU A 85 6.69 -10.84 -6.93
N SER A 86 6.34 -11.41 -5.77
CA SER A 86 7.32 -12.08 -4.90
C SER A 86 7.98 -13.25 -5.63
N HIS A 87 7.21 -14.08 -6.32
CA HIS A 87 7.74 -15.19 -7.10
C HIS A 87 8.71 -14.73 -8.20
N GLU A 88 8.38 -13.67 -8.93
CA GLU A 88 9.21 -13.10 -10.00
C GLU A 88 10.60 -12.65 -9.52
N ILE A 89 10.69 -12.18 -8.28
CA ILE A 89 11.97 -11.78 -7.66
C ILE A 89 12.66 -12.93 -6.90
N GLY A 90 12.15 -14.16 -6.98
CA GLY A 90 12.68 -15.33 -6.26
C GLY A 90 12.27 -15.43 -4.78
N GLY A 91 11.31 -14.61 -4.35
CA GLY A 91 10.73 -14.62 -3.02
C GLY A 91 9.75 -15.77 -2.80
N LYS A 92 9.28 -15.90 -1.55
CA LYS A 92 8.45 -17.02 -1.08
C LYS A 92 7.11 -16.60 -0.48
N LEU A 93 6.64 -15.37 -0.77
CA LEU A 93 5.36 -14.91 -0.26
C LEU A 93 4.23 -15.78 -0.82
N THR A 94 3.41 -16.31 0.09
CA THR A 94 2.24 -17.13 -0.22
C THR A 94 0.97 -16.45 0.28
N HIS A 95 -0.18 -16.92 -0.21
CA HIS A 95 -1.48 -16.48 0.29
C HIS A 95 -1.68 -16.74 1.79
N ASP A 96 -1.05 -17.78 2.35
CA ASP A 96 -1.16 -18.09 3.79
C ASP A 96 -0.47 -17.03 4.66
N ASP A 97 0.57 -16.36 4.15
CA ASP A 97 1.28 -15.30 4.86
C ASP A 97 0.41 -14.07 5.11
N PHE A 98 -0.62 -13.85 4.28
CA PHE A 98 -1.54 -12.72 4.44
C PHE A 98 -2.39 -12.82 5.71
N GLU A 99 -2.66 -14.04 6.21
CA GLU A 99 -3.33 -14.22 7.50
C GLU A 99 -2.45 -13.66 8.63
N THR A 100 -1.17 -14.05 8.64
CA THR A 100 -0.19 -13.57 9.62
C THR A 100 0.00 -12.06 9.51
N LEU A 101 0.18 -11.54 8.29
CA LEU A 101 0.36 -10.11 8.06
C LEU A 101 -0.87 -9.30 8.50
N SER A 102 -2.09 -9.81 8.26
CA SER A 102 -3.34 -9.13 8.64
C SER A 102 -3.46 -8.97 10.16
N ARG A 103 -3.03 -9.97 10.94
CA ARG A 103 -3.02 -9.88 12.41
C ARG A 103 -1.98 -8.90 12.96
N LEU A 104 -0.94 -8.58 12.19
CA LEU A 104 0.13 -7.68 12.65
C LEU A 104 -0.21 -6.20 12.50
N VAL A 105 -1.18 -5.86 11.64
CA VAL A 105 -1.50 -4.48 11.30
C VAL A 105 -2.97 -4.16 11.56
N PRO A 106 -3.27 -3.03 12.21
CA PRO A 106 -4.64 -2.59 12.37
C PRO A 106 -5.19 -2.02 11.05
N LEU A 107 -6.51 -2.01 10.95
CA LEU A 107 -7.22 -1.34 9.88
C LEU A 107 -7.43 0.13 10.23
N LEU A 108 -6.73 1.02 9.54
CA LEU A 108 -6.73 2.48 9.77
C LEU A 108 -7.73 3.22 8.89
N ALA A 109 -8.04 2.69 7.70
CA ALA A 109 -8.97 3.32 6.77
C ALA A 109 -9.83 2.28 6.05
N LYS A 110 -11.03 2.68 5.64
CA LYS A 110 -11.91 1.94 4.74
C LYS A 110 -12.53 2.92 3.75
N PHE A 111 -12.72 2.47 2.53
CA PHE A 111 -13.34 3.27 1.46
C PHE A 111 -14.49 2.51 0.81
N LYS A 112 -15.31 3.21 0.03
CA LYS A 112 -16.35 2.61 -0.82
C LYS A 112 -15.78 1.38 -1.54
N PRO A 113 -16.46 0.23 -1.50
CA PRO A 113 -17.86 0.04 -1.07
C PRO A 113 -18.02 -0.26 0.44
N ALA A 114 -16.92 -0.38 1.19
CA ALA A 114 -16.93 -0.81 2.59
C ALA A 114 -17.12 0.35 3.59
N SER A 115 -17.19 1.59 3.10
CA SER A 115 -17.49 2.79 3.89
C SER A 115 -18.10 3.88 3.00
N ASN A 116 -18.39 5.04 3.59
CA ASN A 116 -18.90 6.21 2.87
C ASN A 116 -17.82 7.05 2.17
N TYR A 117 -16.54 6.82 2.47
CA TYR A 117 -15.43 7.63 1.95
C TYR A 117 -14.96 7.17 0.56
N ASN A 118 -14.60 8.12 -0.29
CA ASN A 118 -14.10 7.90 -1.64
C ASN A 118 -12.57 8.13 -1.72
N ILE A 119 -11.99 8.03 -2.93
CA ILE A 119 -10.54 8.17 -3.13
C ILE A 119 -10.10 9.63 -3.08
N THR A 120 -10.95 10.57 -3.49
CA THR A 120 -10.71 12.01 -3.33
C THR A 120 -10.66 12.40 -1.85
N ASP A 121 -11.52 11.81 -1.02
CA ASP A 121 -11.46 11.98 0.43
C ASP A 121 -10.15 11.43 0.99
N PHE A 122 -9.72 10.25 0.51
CA PHE A 122 -8.43 9.66 0.88
C PHE A 122 -7.25 10.57 0.54
N HIS A 123 -7.23 11.13 -0.67
CA HIS A 123 -6.20 12.04 -1.12
C HIS A 123 -6.14 13.29 -0.22
N LYS A 124 -7.28 13.92 0.05
CA LYS A 124 -7.38 15.09 0.94
C LYS A 124 -6.96 14.80 2.39
N ALA A 125 -7.16 13.56 2.85
CA ALA A 125 -6.71 13.10 4.16
C ALA A 125 -5.19 12.85 4.27
N GLY A 126 -4.43 13.07 3.18
CA GLY A 126 -2.98 12.86 3.12
C GLY A 126 -2.57 11.56 2.42
N GLY A 127 -3.52 10.81 1.86
CA GLY A 127 -3.27 9.67 0.99
C GLY A 127 -2.43 8.55 1.61
N VAL A 128 -1.69 7.85 0.75
CA VAL A 128 -0.88 6.68 1.13
C VAL A 128 0.21 7.06 2.12
N MET A 129 0.89 8.20 1.92
CA MET A 129 1.97 8.64 2.81
C MET A 129 1.50 8.86 4.25
N SER A 130 0.26 9.32 4.46
CA SER A 130 -0.34 9.45 5.80
C SER A 130 -0.53 8.07 6.47
N ILE A 131 -1.00 7.07 5.71
CA ILE A 131 -1.09 5.67 6.20
C ILE A 131 0.30 5.14 6.55
N ILE A 132 1.29 5.29 5.66
CA ILE A 132 2.66 4.81 5.91
C ILE A 132 3.23 5.47 7.17
N LYS A 133 3.05 6.79 7.34
CA LYS A 133 3.53 7.53 8.52
C LYS A 133 2.91 6.98 9.80
N LYS A 134 1.59 6.82 9.84
CA LYS A 134 0.88 6.26 11.00
C LYS A 134 1.27 4.80 11.26
N LEU A 135 1.47 4.00 10.21
CA LEU A 135 1.85 2.59 10.33
C LEU A 135 3.37 2.36 10.54
N SER A 136 4.20 3.42 10.51
CA SER A 136 5.66 3.33 10.53
C SER A 136 6.26 2.45 11.64
N PRO A 137 5.73 2.36 12.87
CA PRO A 137 6.26 1.45 13.89
C PRO A 137 6.16 -0.05 13.53
N LYS A 138 5.36 -0.40 12.52
CA LYS A 138 5.14 -1.76 12.04
C LYS A 138 5.80 -2.05 10.70
N LEU A 139 6.56 -1.10 10.15
CA LEU A 139 7.19 -1.16 8.83
C LEU A 139 8.72 -1.17 8.93
N ASN A 140 9.38 -1.76 7.94
CA ASN A 140 10.82 -1.62 7.78
C ASN A 140 11.13 -0.26 7.14
N LEU A 141 11.72 0.66 7.89
CA LEU A 141 11.94 2.04 7.42
C LEU A 141 13.18 2.22 6.53
N ASN A 142 13.96 1.15 6.30
CA ASN A 142 15.18 1.19 5.51
C ASN A 142 14.93 0.90 4.01
N THR A 143 13.71 0.52 3.62
CA THR A 143 13.37 0.30 2.21
C THR A 143 13.51 1.60 1.42
N LYS A 144 14.10 1.53 0.23
CA LYS A 144 14.35 2.69 -0.63
C LYS A 144 13.23 2.91 -1.65
N ASN A 145 13.17 4.12 -2.20
CA ASN A 145 12.33 4.47 -3.33
C ASN A 145 13.14 4.97 -4.55
N ILE A 146 12.45 5.31 -5.64
CA ILE A 146 13.02 5.87 -6.87
C ILE A 146 13.76 7.21 -6.69
N LEU A 147 13.62 7.88 -5.55
CA LEU A 147 14.39 9.08 -5.20
C LEU A 147 15.69 8.72 -4.45
N ASN A 148 16.00 7.42 -4.32
CA ASN A 148 17.07 6.85 -3.50
C ASN A 148 16.96 7.24 -2.00
N LEU A 149 15.77 7.64 -1.57
CA LEU A 149 15.47 7.93 -0.17
C LEU A 149 14.95 6.66 0.50
N THR A 150 15.39 6.43 1.72
CA THR A 150 14.77 5.48 2.63
C THR A 150 13.33 5.90 2.94
N LEU A 151 12.52 4.94 3.37
CA LEU A 151 11.17 5.22 3.83
C LEU A 151 11.20 6.16 5.04
N LYS A 152 12.19 6.02 5.92
CA LYS A 152 12.43 6.95 7.04
C LYS A 152 12.57 8.40 6.57
N GLU A 153 13.49 8.67 5.64
CA GLU A 153 13.75 10.01 5.10
C GLU A 153 12.52 10.55 4.35
N SER A 154 11.84 9.70 3.59
CA SER A 154 10.61 10.07 2.88
C SER A 154 9.52 10.53 3.84
N LEU A 155 9.43 9.90 5.02
CA LEU A 155 8.45 10.23 6.04
C LEU A 155 8.75 11.51 6.81
N GLU A 156 9.98 12.03 6.81
CA GLU A 156 10.31 13.29 7.49
C GLU A 156 9.60 14.49 6.85
N GLN A 157 9.31 14.40 5.55
CA GLN A 157 8.63 15.45 4.79
C GLN A 157 7.09 15.37 4.88
N VAL A 158 6.56 14.27 5.45
CA VAL A 158 5.12 14.02 5.53
C VAL A 158 4.54 14.68 6.77
N LYS A 159 3.67 15.67 6.56
CA LYS A 159 2.85 16.27 7.61
C LYS A 159 1.57 15.46 7.76
N ILE A 160 1.31 14.96 8.97
CA ILE A 160 0.05 14.29 9.29
C ILE A 160 -1.04 15.36 9.41
N ILE A 161 -2.14 15.16 8.69
CA ILE A 161 -3.38 15.93 8.86
C ILE A 161 -4.31 15.03 9.65
N GLU A 162 -4.63 15.39 10.89
CA GLU A 162 -5.59 14.59 11.67
C GLU A 162 -7.00 14.71 11.10
N ASN A 163 -7.65 13.55 10.94
CA ASN A 163 -8.96 13.43 10.32
C ASN A 163 -9.61 12.08 10.67
N GLU A 164 -10.91 11.96 10.41
CA GLU A 164 -11.70 10.74 10.70
C GLU A 164 -11.52 9.62 9.65
N ILE A 165 -10.95 9.91 8.48
CA ILE A 165 -10.82 8.97 7.35
C ILE A 165 -9.64 8.02 7.55
N ILE A 166 -8.51 8.55 8.02
CA ILE A 166 -7.28 7.83 8.31
C ILE A 166 -7.06 7.85 9.82
N ARG A 167 -7.49 6.78 10.49
CA ARG A 167 -7.44 6.66 11.94
C ARG A 167 -6.01 6.50 12.47
N PRO A 168 -5.72 6.98 13.69
CA PRO A 168 -4.45 6.75 14.37
C PRO A 168 -4.31 5.29 14.84
N LEU A 169 -3.09 4.85 15.18
CA LEU A 169 -2.83 3.47 15.62
C LEU A 169 -3.54 3.14 16.95
N GLU A 170 -3.76 4.15 17.78
CA GLU A 170 -4.37 4.06 19.10
C GLU A 170 -5.90 3.94 19.02
N ASN A 171 -6.51 4.31 17.89
CA ASN A 171 -7.96 4.28 17.69
C ASN A 171 -8.33 3.80 16.27
N PRO A 172 -7.92 2.57 15.89
CA PRO A 172 -8.14 2.04 14.55
C PRO A 172 -9.61 1.63 14.34
N LEU A 173 -10.01 1.42 13.08
CA LEU A 173 -11.33 0.87 12.74
C LEU A 173 -11.48 -0.60 13.15
N ALA A 174 -10.37 -1.34 13.15
CA ALA A 174 -10.27 -2.70 13.66
C ALA A 174 -8.82 -3.01 14.05
N ASN A 175 -8.62 -3.90 15.01
CA ASN A 175 -7.29 -4.29 15.50
C ASN A 175 -6.51 -5.17 14.51
N GLU A 176 -7.20 -5.75 13.53
CA GLU A 176 -6.63 -6.57 12.46
C GLU A 176 -6.99 -5.97 11.09
N GLY A 177 -6.16 -6.28 10.08
CA GLY A 177 -6.32 -5.82 8.71
C GLY A 177 -7.60 -6.30 8.03
N GLY A 178 -7.96 -5.66 6.92
CA GLY A 178 -9.27 -5.85 6.28
C GLY A 178 -9.49 -7.17 5.53
N ILE A 179 -8.55 -8.12 5.57
CA ILE A 179 -8.63 -9.40 4.86
C ILE A 179 -8.44 -10.57 5.84
N ALA A 180 -9.36 -11.54 5.78
CA ALA A 180 -9.25 -12.81 6.48
C ALA A 180 -9.11 -13.93 5.44
N ILE A 181 -8.17 -14.86 5.67
CA ILE A 181 -8.02 -16.06 4.85
C ILE A 181 -8.86 -17.17 5.48
N LEU A 182 -9.94 -17.58 4.80
CA LEU A 182 -10.76 -18.71 5.25
C LEU A 182 -10.06 -20.02 4.91
N LYS A 183 -9.52 -20.69 5.91
CA LYS A 183 -9.02 -22.06 5.80
C LYS A 183 -10.15 -23.04 6.05
N ARG A 184 -10.78 -23.53 4.99
CA ARG A 184 -11.69 -24.67 5.09
C ARG A 184 -10.88 -25.96 5.04
N LYS A 185 -10.93 -26.78 6.10
CA LYS A 185 -10.72 -28.24 5.94
C LYS A 185 -11.89 -28.75 5.10
N PHE A 186 -11.62 -29.44 4.00
CA PHE A 186 -12.46 -30.40 3.24
C PHE A 186 -12.24 -30.30 1.72
N GLY A 187 -12.14 -31.47 1.07
CA GLY A 187 -11.63 -31.67 -0.28
C GLY A 187 -12.24 -30.80 -1.40
N THR A 188 -11.39 -30.54 -2.40
CA THR A 188 -11.68 -30.05 -3.75
C THR A 188 -12.51 -28.75 -3.90
N ARG A 189 -11.75 -27.67 -4.26
CA ARG A 189 -12.10 -26.34 -4.83
C ARG A 189 -12.30 -25.18 -3.82
N ARG A 190 -11.53 -24.08 -4.01
CA ARG A 190 -11.33 -22.94 -3.08
C ARG A 190 -11.86 -21.60 -3.65
N SER A 191 -12.33 -20.70 -2.77
CA SER A 191 -12.65 -19.28 -3.05
C SER A 191 -12.29 -18.37 -1.85
N SER A 192 -11.98 -17.10 -2.12
CA SER A 192 -11.61 -16.05 -1.13
C SER A 192 -12.78 -15.09 -0.83
N SER A 193 -13.00 -14.67 0.42
CA SER A 193 -14.04 -13.70 0.81
C SER A 193 -13.51 -12.57 1.71
N LYS A 194 -14.18 -11.40 1.69
CA LYS A 194 -13.92 -10.26 2.60
C LYS A 194 -14.86 -10.31 3.80
N ASN A 195 -14.34 -10.13 5.01
CA ASN A 195 -15.17 -9.97 6.21
C ASN A 195 -15.88 -8.61 6.20
N LYS A 196 -17.22 -8.65 6.12
CA LYS A 196 -18.09 -7.53 6.46
C LYS A 196 -18.30 -7.55 7.98
N CYS A 197 -17.48 -6.81 8.73
CA CYS A 197 -17.88 -6.41 10.08
C CYS A 197 -18.71 -5.14 9.93
N GLY A 198 -19.97 -5.22 10.41
CA GLY A 198 -20.93 -4.11 10.49
C GLY A 198 -20.64 -3.17 11.65
#